data_AF-A0A3N1HLJ2-F1
#
_entry.id   AF-A0A3N1HLJ2-F1
#
_cell.length_a   1.000
_cell.length_b   1.000
_cell.length_c   1.000
_cell.angle_alpha   90.00
_cell.angle_beta   90.00
_cell.angle_gamma   90.00
#
_symmetry.space_group_name_H-M   'P 1'
#
loop_
_entity.id
_entity.type
_entity.pdbx_description
1 polymer ?
#
loop_
_entity_poly.entity_id
_entity_poly.type
_entity_poly.pdbx_seq_one_letter_code
_entity_poly.pdbx_strand_id
1 'polypeptide(L)'
;MTTPDPVPRPAPDPAPGDPRGAGPVEEAPEADGTWKRMHPVTPLVRGWAVLAVLLFFVVQQGGGDLLPFGGDGGEPPREYVGVALLVQLGLLAVGAFLIAVWSYVTWRVTRFRVGDEVVELRTGVLNRQHRRVRLDRLQAVDVVQPLVARLTGLSELKLEVAGGSGSDVSLAYLRSAEAQRLRRTLLARAAGVRVEEGQEAPEAPEREVLQVPVDRLVGSMLRSGWTVAVALVVVAAVVAVVATGSPGFLVGGLPAAFGVAAGLWGSFSRGFGFRIAASPDGLRLRHGLTETRAQTVPPGRVQAIRLSQPFLWRGPDWWTMQMDVAGYASASSEDAGKATVLLPVGTREEAVRVLSLVVPDPGVDDAAAVLGAGLTGTGTAAGWVDAPRSSRWLDPVAWRRNGFRVTRTALLCRRGRLTRQLDVVPHERTQSLSLEQGPLQRRLGVATVVAHATPGPVTPRVDHLAAPAAAALLAEQSHRAATARRSAGPERWMTALAAEQGAGTQDPSVGGAPAPAAAEEPAGPSAPDAAAATTAPGGAAPGSAPAPDLDAGATSPAVDPSLERPGDHDGWARPDGRPGTPEGP
;
A
#
# COMPACT_ATOMS: atom_id res chain seq x y z
N MET A 1 45.61 -47.18 -9.63
CA MET A 1 44.97 -47.05 -10.95
C MET A 1 43.61 -47.71 -10.84
N THR A 2 42.58 -46.89 -10.67
CA THR A 2 41.19 -47.35 -10.54
C THR A 2 40.35 -46.34 -11.30
N THR A 3 39.86 -46.74 -12.46
CA THR A 3 38.98 -45.96 -13.33
C THR A 3 37.57 -45.95 -12.72
N PRO A 4 36.89 -44.80 -12.57
CA PRO A 4 35.47 -44.79 -12.27
C PRO A 4 34.64 -45.00 -13.55
N ASP A 5 33.58 -45.80 -13.41
CA ASP A 5 32.59 -46.12 -14.45
C ASP A 5 31.87 -44.89 -15.03
N PRO A 6 31.38 -44.97 -16.28
CA PRO A 6 30.64 -43.90 -16.93
C PRO A 6 29.20 -43.78 -16.41
N VAL A 7 28.77 -42.54 -16.18
CA VAL A 7 27.40 -42.16 -15.81
C VAL A 7 26.41 -42.56 -16.94
N PRO A 8 25.24 -43.16 -16.63
CA PRO A 8 24.26 -43.52 -17.65
C PRO A 8 23.62 -42.26 -18.26
N ARG A 9 23.48 -42.23 -19.59
CA ARG A 9 22.80 -41.15 -20.31
C ARG A 9 21.30 -41.17 -19.99
N PRO A 10 20.65 -40.00 -19.84
CA PRO A 10 19.19 -39.95 -19.71
C PRO A 10 18.51 -40.45 -20.98
N ALA A 11 17.37 -41.14 -20.81
CA ALA A 11 16.55 -41.67 -21.88
C ALA A 11 16.00 -40.54 -22.78
N PRO A 12 15.79 -40.79 -24.09
CA PRO A 12 15.17 -39.82 -24.98
C PRO A 12 13.72 -39.54 -24.56
N ASP A 13 13.31 -38.27 -24.68
CA ASP A 13 11.95 -37.80 -24.39
C ASP A 13 10.88 -38.62 -25.14
N PRO A 14 9.72 -38.88 -24.52
CA PRO A 14 8.61 -39.52 -25.22
C PRO A 14 8.12 -38.62 -26.36
N ALA A 15 7.96 -39.22 -27.54
CA ALA A 15 7.41 -38.55 -28.71
C ALA A 15 6.04 -37.90 -28.41
N PRO A 16 5.72 -36.75 -29.02
CA PRO A 16 4.45 -36.07 -28.79
C PRO A 16 3.27 -36.99 -29.12
N GLY A 17 2.47 -37.27 -28.10
CA GLY A 17 1.29 -38.12 -28.18
C GLY A 17 0.20 -37.53 -29.07
N ASP A 18 -0.50 -38.44 -29.75
CA ASP A 18 -1.69 -38.23 -30.57
C ASP A 18 -2.75 -37.36 -29.86
N PRO A 19 -3.26 -36.27 -30.46
CA PRO A 19 -4.21 -35.35 -29.84
C PRO A 19 -5.64 -35.91 -29.65
N ARG A 20 -5.87 -37.23 -29.80
CA ARG A 20 -7.21 -37.83 -29.70
C ARG A 20 -7.51 -38.56 -28.38
N GLY A 21 -6.68 -38.40 -27.36
CA GLY A 21 -6.85 -39.01 -26.04
C GLY A 21 -7.06 -38.03 -24.90
N ALA A 22 -7.86 -36.97 -25.05
CA ALA A 22 -8.28 -36.16 -23.92
C ALA A 22 -9.38 -36.92 -23.15
N GLY A 23 -8.98 -37.65 -22.10
CA GLY A 23 -9.91 -38.07 -21.04
C GLY A 23 -10.64 -36.83 -20.48
N PRO A 24 -11.84 -37.01 -19.89
CA PRO A 24 -12.63 -35.88 -19.42
C PRO A 24 -11.79 -35.04 -18.46
N VAL A 25 -11.66 -33.76 -18.78
CA VAL A 25 -11.06 -32.74 -17.93
C VAL A 25 -11.74 -32.87 -16.57
N GLU A 26 -10.95 -33.21 -15.55
CA GLU A 26 -11.39 -33.32 -14.16
C GLU A 26 -12.23 -32.08 -13.81
N GLU A 27 -13.55 -32.29 -13.63
CA GLU A 27 -14.50 -31.21 -13.40
C GLU A 27 -14.08 -30.47 -12.12
N ALA A 28 -13.62 -29.23 -12.29
CA ALA A 28 -13.27 -28.35 -11.18
C ALA A 28 -14.45 -28.29 -10.19
N PRO A 29 -14.19 -28.32 -8.87
CA PRO A 29 -15.23 -28.43 -7.86
C PRO A 29 -16.33 -27.39 -8.10
N GLU A 30 -17.56 -27.86 -8.30
CA GLU A 30 -18.71 -26.97 -8.45
C GLU A 30 -18.93 -26.23 -7.13
N ALA A 31 -19.11 -24.92 -7.20
CA ALA A 31 -19.49 -24.16 -6.02
C ALA A 31 -20.91 -24.55 -5.59
N ASP A 32 -21.02 -25.31 -4.52
CA ASP A 32 -22.28 -25.57 -3.80
C ASP A 32 -22.81 -24.24 -3.27
N GLY A 33 -23.81 -23.67 -3.94
CA GLY A 33 -24.34 -22.36 -3.58
C GLY A 33 -25.42 -21.84 -4.53
N THR A 34 -26.40 -21.13 -3.97
CA THR A 34 -27.51 -20.55 -4.75
C THR A 34 -27.09 -19.28 -5.49
N TRP A 35 -27.53 -19.13 -6.74
CA TRP A 35 -27.31 -17.91 -7.52
C TRP A 35 -28.10 -16.75 -6.95
N LYS A 36 -27.40 -15.73 -6.45
CA LYS A 36 -27.97 -14.49 -5.95
C LYS A 36 -27.85 -13.39 -6.99
N ARG A 37 -28.84 -12.49 -7.01
CA ARG A 37 -28.82 -11.27 -7.82
C ARG A 37 -28.27 -10.13 -6.98
N MET A 38 -27.68 -9.15 -7.65
CA MET A 38 -27.27 -7.90 -7.01
C MET A 38 -28.50 -7.08 -6.59
N HIS A 39 -28.32 -6.11 -5.70
CA HIS A 39 -29.40 -5.23 -5.28
C HIS A 39 -29.91 -4.36 -6.44
N PRO A 40 -31.23 -4.11 -6.57
CA PRO A 40 -31.82 -3.35 -7.68
C PRO A 40 -31.32 -1.92 -7.86
N VAL A 41 -30.69 -1.34 -6.83
CA VAL A 41 -30.14 0.03 -6.86
C VAL A 41 -28.76 0.09 -7.56
N THR A 42 -28.13 -1.06 -7.82
CA THR A 42 -26.84 -1.18 -8.54
C THR A 42 -26.70 -0.27 -9.76
N PRO A 43 -27.72 -0.16 -10.64
CA PRO A 43 -27.57 0.62 -11.85
C PRO A 43 -27.60 2.13 -11.63
N LEU A 44 -28.39 2.60 -10.65
CA LEU A 44 -28.45 4.02 -10.28
C LEU A 44 -27.09 4.51 -9.77
N VAL A 45 -26.40 3.68 -9.00
CA VAL A 45 -25.09 4.03 -8.42
C VAL A 45 -23.98 4.07 -9.47
N ARG A 46 -24.06 3.27 -10.54
CA ARG A 46 -23.04 3.24 -11.61
C ARG A 46 -23.32 4.23 -12.75
N GLY A 47 -24.58 4.60 -12.99
CA GLY A 47 -24.98 5.39 -14.16
C GLY A 47 -24.92 6.91 -14.01
N TRP A 48 -24.88 7.46 -12.80
CA TRP A 48 -25.01 8.91 -12.57
C TRP A 48 -23.82 9.74 -13.11
N ALA A 49 -22.62 9.17 -13.14
CA ALA A 49 -21.45 9.87 -13.67
C ALA A 49 -21.59 10.16 -15.18
N VAL A 50 -22.21 9.24 -15.93
CA VAL A 50 -22.50 9.43 -17.36
C VAL A 50 -23.52 10.55 -17.56
N LEU A 51 -24.54 10.62 -16.68
CA LEU A 51 -25.50 11.73 -16.67
C LEU A 51 -24.81 13.08 -16.39
N ALA A 52 -23.86 13.13 -15.45
CA ALA A 52 -23.10 14.33 -15.15
C ALA A 52 -22.21 14.78 -16.33
N VAL A 53 -21.58 13.83 -17.03
CA VAL A 53 -20.80 14.11 -18.25
C VAL A 53 -21.71 14.61 -19.37
N LEU A 54 -22.85 13.95 -19.61
CA LEU A 54 -23.83 14.39 -20.60
C LEU A 54 -24.34 15.81 -20.28
N LEU A 55 -24.66 16.08 -19.02
CA LEU A 55 -25.06 17.42 -18.56
C LEU A 55 -23.96 18.45 -18.78
N PHE A 56 -22.70 18.11 -18.44
CA PHE A 56 -21.56 18.98 -18.69
C PHE A 56 -21.38 19.30 -20.17
N PHE A 57 -21.46 18.29 -21.05
CA PHE A 57 -21.38 18.48 -22.49
C PHE A 57 -22.51 19.38 -22.99
N VAL A 58 -23.74 19.16 -22.55
CA VAL A 58 -24.90 19.99 -22.93
C VAL A 58 -24.72 21.44 -22.46
N VAL A 59 -24.24 21.65 -21.23
CA VAL A 59 -23.95 22.99 -20.69
C VAL A 59 -22.82 23.67 -21.48
N GLN A 60 -21.75 22.95 -21.82
CA GLN A 60 -20.65 23.49 -22.63
C GLN A 60 -21.07 23.81 -24.07
N GLN A 61 -21.89 22.95 -24.69
CA GLN A 61 -22.36 23.15 -26.06
C GLN A 61 -23.42 24.25 -26.16
N GLY A 62 -24.15 24.55 -25.08
CA GLY A 62 -25.10 25.66 -25.01
C GLY A 62 -24.47 27.05 -25.15
N GLY A 63 -23.13 27.15 -25.19
CA GLY A 63 -22.39 28.41 -25.31
C GLY A 63 -22.18 28.95 -26.73
N GLY A 64 -22.49 28.22 -27.82
CA GLY A 64 -22.32 28.82 -29.16
C GLY A 64 -22.69 27.97 -30.39
N ASP A 65 -22.45 26.65 -30.38
CA ASP A 65 -22.32 25.91 -31.66
C ASP A 65 -23.34 24.79 -31.90
N LEU A 66 -24.37 24.61 -31.05
CA LEU A 66 -25.31 23.48 -31.23
C LEU A 66 -26.42 23.70 -32.28
N LEU A 67 -26.63 24.94 -32.72
CA LEU A 67 -27.61 25.25 -33.76
C LEU A 67 -26.89 25.61 -35.07
N PRO A 68 -27.25 24.99 -36.22
CA PRO A 68 -26.64 25.27 -37.52
C PRO A 68 -26.80 26.72 -38.05
N PHE A 69 -27.36 27.62 -37.23
CA PHE A 69 -27.74 28.98 -37.57
C PHE A 69 -26.86 30.05 -36.89
N GLY A 70 -25.84 29.63 -36.12
CA GLY A 70 -24.93 30.52 -35.39
C GLY A 70 -23.64 30.90 -36.12
N GLY A 71 -23.56 30.68 -37.43
CA GLY A 71 -22.43 31.10 -38.26
C GLY A 71 -22.56 32.56 -38.67
N ASP A 72 -22.22 33.49 -37.78
CA ASP A 72 -21.69 34.85 -38.07
C ASP A 72 -21.87 35.76 -36.84
N GLY A 73 -21.14 35.50 -35.75
CA GLY A 73 -20.80 36.48 -34.68
C GLY A 73 -21.93 37.29 -33.99
N GLY A 74 -23.20 37.07 -34.33
CA GLY A 74 -24.36 37.78 -33.83
C GLY A 74 -25.04 36.98 -32.73
N GLU A 75 -25.57 37.69 -31.72
CA GLU A 75 -26.36 37.04 -30.68
C GLU A 75 -27.54 36.29 -31.31
N PRO A 76 -27.77 35.02 -30.94
CA PRO A 76 -28.87 34.23 -31.50
C PRO A 76 -30.20 34.95 -31.23
N PRO A 77 -31.12 35.03 -32.21
CA PRO A 77 -32.41 35.66 -31.98
C PRO A 77 -33.14 34.98 -30.81
N ARG A 78 -33.72 35.78 -29.91
CA ARG A 78 -34.35 35.37 -28.63
C ARG A 78 -35.38 34.24 -28.80
N GLU A 79 -35.97 34.16 -29.98
CA GLU A 79 -36.98 33.17 -30.40
C GLU A 79 -36.41 31.74 -30.52
N TYR A 80 -35.13 31.59 -30.87
CA TYR A 80 -34.48 30.28 -31.01
C TYR A 80 -33.89 29.75 -29.70
N VAL A 81 -33.71 30.62 -28.69
CA VAL A 81 -33.20 30.22 -27.36
C VAL A 81 -34.13 29.19 -26.71
N GLY A 82 -35.45 29.39 -26.80
CA GLY A 82 -36.43 28.44 -26.27
C GLY A 82 -36.38 27.07 -26.97
N VAL A 83 -36.24 27.06 -28.30
CA VAL A 83 -36.13 25.82 -29.09
C VAL A 83 -34.82 25.09 -28.77
N ALA A 84 -33.70 25.81 -28.66
CA ALA A 84 -32.40 25.25 -28.28
C ALA A 84 -32.47 24.56 -26.90
N LEU A 85 -33.07 25.22 -25.90
CA LEU A 85 -33.25 24.66 -24.57
C LEU A 85 -34.12 23.40 -24.56
N LEU A 86 -35.20 23.38 -25.34
CA LEU A 86 -36.06 22.20 -25.48
C LEU A 86 -35.34 21.03 -26.17
N VAL A 87 -34.55 21.30 -27.21
CA VAL A 87 -33.73 20.27 -27.88
C VAL A 87 -32.68 19.71 -26.94
N GLN A 88 -32.01 20.56 -26.16
CA GLN A 88 -31.04 20.12 -25.14
C GLN A 88 -31.70 19.29 -24.04
N LEU A 89 -32.85 19.73 -23.53
CA LEU A 89 -33.60 18.99 -22.52
C LEU A 89 -34.09 17.64 -23.06
N GLY A 90 -34.53 17.61 -24.32
CA GLY A 90 -34.91 16.38 -25.02
C GLY A 90 -33.74 15.41 -25.17
N LEU A 91 -32.57 15.89 -25.59
CA LEU A 91 -31.36 15.09 -25.71
C LEU A 91 -30.90 14.56 -24.34
N LEU A 92 -30.97 15.38 -23.29
CA LEU A 92 -30.71 14.96 -21.91
C LEU A 92 -31.69 13.88 -21.46
N ALA A 93 -32.98 14.03 -21.75
CA ALA A 93 -34.00 13.05 -21.38
C ALA A 93 -33.80 11.72 -22.12
N VAL A 94 -33.51 11.75 -23.41
CA VAL A 94 -33.20 10.53 -24.19
C VAL A 94 -31.93 9.87 -23.67
N GLY A 95 -30.87 10.63 -23.42
CA GLY A 95 -29.63 10.12 -22.83
C GLY A 95 -29.88 9.47 -21.46
N ALA A 96 -30.64 10.14 -20.58
CA ALA A 96 -31.03 9.59 -19.29
C ALA A 96 -31.83 8.29 -19.41
N PHE A 97 -32.76 8.23 -20.36
CA PHE A 97 -33.56 7.04 -20.63
C PHE A 97 -32.69 5.87 -21.12
N LEU A 98 -31.82 6.10 -22.10
CA LEU A 98 -30.90 5.07 -22.60
C LEU A 98 -29.98 4.55 -21.50
N ILE A 99 -29.47 5.44 -20.65
CA ILE A 99 -28.66 5.08 -19.48
C ILE A 99 -29.47 4.20 -18.53
N ALA A 100 -30.73 4.55 -18.23
CA ALA A 100 -31.60 3.78 -17.35
C ALA A 100 -31.93 2.39 -17.91
N VAL A 101 -32.19 2.28 -19.22
CA VAL A 101 -32.44 1.00 -19.91
C VAL A 101 -31.19 0.12 -19.86
N TRP A 102 -30.03 0.64 -20.27
CA TRP A 102 -28.76 -0.09 -20.23
C TRP A 102 -28.42 -0.59 -18.82
N SER A 103 -28.61 0.30 -17.85
CA SER A 103 -28.49 0.06 -16.42
C SER A 103 -29.37 -1.08 -15.93
N TYR A 104 -30.66 -1.07 -16.28
CA TYR A 104 -31.61 -2.11 -15.91
C TYR A 104 -31.25 -3.47 -16.53
N VAL A 105 -30.92 -3.49 -17.83
CA VAL A 105 -30.53 -4.72 -18.53
C VAL A 105 -29.26 -5.32 -17.90
N THR A 106 -28.28 -4.48 -17.57
CA THR A 106 -27.06 -4.92 -16.88
C THR A 106 -27.38 -5.60 -15.55
N TRP A 107 -28.21 -4.99 -14.70
CA TRP A 107 -28.62 -5.60 -13.44
C TRP A 107 -29.37 -6.92 -13.59
N ARG A 108 -30.22 -7.07 -14.62
CA ARG A 108 -30.98 -8.32 -14.84
C ARG A 108 -30.09 -9.50 -15.20
N VAL A 109 -28.93 -9.25 -15.79
CA VAL A 109 -27.99 -10.26 -16.28
C VAL A 109 -26.90 -10.58 -15.25
N THR A 110 -26.51 -9.63 -14.40
CA THR A 110 -25.45 -9.86 -13.40
C THR A 110 -25.92 -10.74 -12.23
N ARG A 111 -25.19 -11.84 -11.98
CA ARG A 111 -25.47 -12.80 -10.90
C ARG A 111 -24.17 -13.31 -10.28
N PHE A 112 -24.22 -13.62 -8.99
CA PHE A 112 -23.08 -14.19 -8.27
C PHE A 112 -23.50 -15.42 -7.46
N ARG A 113 -22.56 -16.34 -7.23
CA ARG A 113 -22.69 -17.43 -6.25
C ARG A 113 -21.43 -17.50 -5.39
N VAL A 114 -21.59 -17.85 -4.13
CA VAL A 114 -20.51 -18.04 -3.16
C VAL A 114 -20.61 -19.48 -2.69
N GLY A 115 -19.66 -20.31 -3.07
CA GLY A 115 -19.51 -21.67 -2.54
C GLY A 115 -18.46 -21.74 -1.44
N ASP A 116 -18.08 -22.97 -1.09
CA ASP A 116 -17.09 -23.23 -0.03
C ASP A 116 -15.64 -23.07 -0.48
N GLU A 117 -15.36 -23.32 -1.77
CA GLU A 117 -14.02 -23.25 -2.36
C GLU A 117 -13.91 -22.16 -3.45
N VAL A 118 -15.03 -21.75 -4.04
CA VAL A 118 -15.04 -20.84 -5.21
C VAL A 118 -16.17 -19.81 -5.11
N VAL A 119 -15.83 -18.56 -5.44
CA VAL A 119 -16.79 -17.48 -5.71
C VAL A 119 -16.90 -17.30 -7.22
N GLU A 120 -18.12 -17.28 -7.75
CA GLU A 120 -18.34 -17.05 -9.17
C GLU A 120 -19.20 -15.81 -9.45
N LEU A 121 -18.83 -15.07 -10.49
CA LEU A 121 -19.54 -13.90 -10.99
C LEU A 121 -19.82 -14.07 -12.48
N ARG A 122 -21.10 -13.93 -12.85
CA ARG A 122 -21.56 -13.83 -14.24
C ARG A 122 -21.97 -12.40 -14.52
N THR A 123 -21.38 -11.77 -15.54
CA THR A 123 -21.71 -10.38 -15.92
C THR A 123 -21.67 -10.17 -17.43
N GLY A 124 -22.23 -9.05 -17.87
CA GLY A 124 -22.14 -8.58 -19.25
C GLY A 124 -23.38 -8.91 -20.09
N VAL A 125 -23.81 -7.93 -20.89
CA VAL A 125 -25.01 -8.01 -21.74
C VAL A 125 -24.63 -8.50 -23.15
N LEU A 126 -23.74 -7.77 -23.83
CA LEU A 126 -23.24 -8.14 -25.16
C LEU A 126 -22.05 -9.10 -25.07
N ASN A 127 -21.08 -8.80 -24.20
CA ASN A 127 -19.92 -9.65 -23.95
C ASN A 127 -20.08 -10.36 -22.60
N ARG A 128 -20.43 -11.65 -22.63
CA ARG A 128 -20.68 -12.44 -21.43
C ARG A 128 -19.36 -12.83 -20.77
N GLN A 129 -19.15 -12.41 -19.54
CA GLN A 129 -17.97 -12.74 -18.74
C GLN A 129 -18.37 -13.66 -17.59
N HIS A 130 -17.67 -14.79 -17.45
CA HIS A 130 -17.78 -15.69 -16.31
C HIS A 130 -16.45 -15.67 -15.56
N ARG A 131 -16.44 -15.16 -14.33
CA ARG A 131 -15.24 -15.11 -13.48
C ARG A 131 -15.39 -16.09 -12.33
N ARG A 132 -14.37 -16.90 -12.10
CA ARG A 132 -14.28 -17.83 -10.98
C ARG A 132 -13.05 -17.48 -10.14
N VAL A 133 -13.26 -17.31 -8.84
CA VAL A 133 -12.23 -16.96 -7.87
C VAL A 133 -12.17 -18.07 -6.85
N ARG A 134 -11.05 -18.77 -6.78
CA ARG A 134 -10.84 -19.77 -5.74
C ARG A 134 -10.51 -19.07 -4.42
N LEU A 135 -11.13 -19.52 -3.33
CA LEU A 135 -11.02 -18.92 -2.01
C LEU A 135 -9.61 -19.09 -1.40
N ASP A 136 -8.89 -20.16 -1.75
CA ASP A 136 -7.48 -20.35 -1.40
C ASP A 136 -6.55 -19.29 -2.02
N ARG A 137 -6.97 -18.66 -3.13
CA ARG A 137 -6.26 -17.55 -3.79
C ARG A 137 -6.80 -16.18 -3.43
N LEU A 138 -7.87 -16.11 -2.64
CA LEU A 138 -8.43 -14.85 -2.19
C LEU A 138 -7.44 -14.19 -1.23
N GLN A 139 -6.88 -13.08 -1.67
CA GLN A 139 -5.93 -12.36 -0.86
C GLN A 139 -6.70 -11.42 0.06
N ALA A 140 -7.37 -10.43 -0.49
CA ALA A 140 -7.99 -9.40 0.33
C ALA A 140 -9.45 -9.15 -0.04
N VAL A 141 -10.18 -8.62 0.93
CA VAL A 141 -11.60 -8.30 0.80
C VAL A 141 -11.84 -6.92 1.37
N ASP A 142 -12.12 -5.98 0.47
CA ASP A 142 -12.38 -4.59 0.78
C ASP A 142 -13.89 -4.30 0.76
N VAL A 143 -14.36 -3.52 1.73
CA VAL A 143 -15.72 -2.96 1.70
C VAL A 143 -15.63 -1.53 1.21
N VAL A 144 -16.23 -1.26 0.05
CA VAL A 144 -16.24 0.04 -0.59
C VAL A 144 -17.65 0.60 -0.57
N GLN A 145 -17.82 1.81 -0.07
CA GLN A 145 -19.12 2.45 0.07
C GLN A 145 -19.12 3.83 -0.61
N PRO A 146 -19.39 3.89 -1.94
CA PRO A 146 -19.58 5.15 -2.65
C PRO A 146 -20.74 5.97 -2.05
N LEU A 147 -20.75 7.29 -2.25
CA LEU A 147 -21.68 8.21 -1.58
C LEU A 147 -23.15 7.79 -1.72
N VAL A 148 -23.56 7.45 -2.95
CA VAL A 148 -24.94 7.01 -3.23
C VAL A 148 -25.25 5.67 -2.53
N ALA A 149 -24.28 4.76 -2.46
CA ALA A 149 -24.42 3.51 -1.72
C ALA A 149 -24.47 3.77 -0.20
N ARG A 150 -23.71 4.75 0.30
CA ARG A 150 -23.73 5.18 1.70
C ARG A 150 -25.10 5.71 2.12
N LEU A 151 -25.69 6.58 1.30
CA LEU A 151 -27.02 7.13 1.54
C LEU A 151 -28.13 6.07 1.50
N THR A 152 -27.92 4.98 0.74
CA THR A 152 -28.89 3.89 0.59
C THR A 152 -28.59 2.67 1.49
N GLY A 153 -27.55 2.71 2.33
CA GLY A 153 -27.16 1.60 3.20
C GLY A 153 -26.57 0.38 2.47
N LEU A 154 -26.04 0.60 1.27
CA LEU A 154 -25.42 -0.41 0.41
C LEU A 154 -23.90 -0.27 0.43
N SER A 155 -23.19 -1.34 0.06
CA SER A 155 -21.73 -1.37 -0.10
C SER A 155 -21.33 -2.40 -1.15
N GLU A 156 -20.26 -2.11 -1.87
CA GLU A 156 -19.60 -3.03 -2.80
C GLU A 156 -18.48 -3.77 -2.09
N LEU A 157 -18.37 -5.08 -2.32
CA LEU A 157 -17.31 -5.92 -1.80
C LEU A 157 -16.30 -6.18 -2.93
N LYS A 158 -15.07 -5.70 -2.81
CA LYS A 158 -14.00 -5.97 -3.79
C LYS A 158 -13.13 -7.11 -3.28
N LEU A 159 -13.04 -8.17 -4.07
CA LEU A 159 -12.23 -9.36 -3.82
C LEU A 159 -10.97 -9.28 -4.69
N GLU A 160 -9.81 -9.27 -4.04
CA GLU A 160 -8.49 -9.20 -4.66
C GLU A 160 -7.88 -10.61 -4.66
N VAL A 161 -7.39 -11.07 -5.81
CA VAL A 161 -7.00 -12.48 -6.01
C VAL A 161 -5.56 -12.56 -6.51
N ALA A 162 -4.84 -13.59 -6.06
CA ALA A 162 -3.53 -13.93 -6.61
C ALA A 162 -3.66 -14.41 -8.07
N GLY A 163 -3.04 -13.73 -9.04
CA GLY A 163 -3.04 -14.24 -10.42
C GLY A 163 -2.79 -13.25 -11.57
N GLY A 164 -2.55 -11.97 -11.30
CA GLY A 164 -2.26 -10.97 -12.34
C GLY A 164 -3.46 -10.06 -12.66
N SER A 165 -3.22 -9.10 -13.56
CA SER A 165 -4.13 -8.00 -13.88
C SER A 165 -5.52 -8.48 -14.31
N GLY A 166 -6.56 -8.02 -13.62
CA GLY A 166 -7.97 -8.28 -13.97
C GLY A 166 -8.62 -9.50 -13.32
N SER A 167 -7.93 -10.16 -12.38
CA SER A 167 -8.51 -11.27 -11.58
C SER A 167 -9.43 -10.80 -10.45
N ASP A 168 -9.53 -9.50 -10.22
CA ASP A 168 -10.38 -8.92 -9.20
C ASP A 168 -11.87 -9.09 -9.53
N VAL A 169 -12.65 -9.36 -8.49
CA VAL A 169 -14.09 -9.54 -8.59
C VAL A 169 -14.77 -8.57 -7.63
N SER A 170 -15.69 -7.75 -8.13
CA SER A 170 -16.52 -6.91 -7.28
C SER A 170 -17.94 -7.45 -7.17
N LEU A 171 -18.36 -7.73 -5.95
CA LEU A 171 -19.73 -8.05 -5.61
C LEU A 171 -20.43 -6.74 -5.24
N ALA A 172 -21.18 -6.22 -6.20
CA ALA A 172 -21.73 -4.88 -6.10
C ALA A 172 -22.98 -4.81 -5.21
N TYR A 173 -23.01 -3.79 -4.36
CA TYR A 173 -24.18 -3.26 -3.66
C TYR A 173 -24.97 -4.29 -2.85
N LEU A 174 -24.29 -4.93 -1.90
CA LEU A 174 -24.90 -5.68 -0.81
C LEU A 174 -25.32 -4.70 0.30
N ARG A 175 -26.29 -5.06 1.15
CA ARG A 175 -26.54 -4.26 2.37
C ARG A 175 -25.28 -4.22 3.23
N SER A 176 -24.96 -3.10 3.87
CA SER A 176 -23.68 -2.93 4.59
C SER A 176 -23.42 -4.03 5.64
N ALA A 177 -24.44 -4.43 6.40
CA ALA A 177 -24.33 -5.54 7.36
C ALA A 177 -24.07 -6.89 6.67
N GLU A 178 -24.70 -7.14 5.53
CA GLU A 178 -24.49 -8.36 4.74
C GLU A 178 -23.09 -8.39 4.11
N ALA A 179 -22.59 -7.26 3.61
CA ALA A 179 -21.24 -7.16 3.08
C ALA A 179 -20.18 -7.42 4.16
N GLN A 180 -20.38 -6.90 5.37
CA GLN A 180 -19.50 -7.16 6.51
C GLN A 180 -19.54 -8.63 6.94
N ARG A 181 -20.72 -9.25 7.01
CA ARG A 181 -20.84 -10.69 7.27
C ARG A 181 -20.15 -11.52 6.20
N LEU A 182 -20.45 -11.25 4.93
CA LEU A 182 -19.87 -11.97 3.80
C LEU A 182 -18.35 -11.82 3.77
N ARG A 183 -17.81 -10.64 4.07
CA ARG A 183 -16.38 -10.41 4.24
C ARG A 183 -15.77 -11.34 5.28
N ARG A 184 -16.36 -11.42 6.47
CA ARG A 184 -15.86 -12.28 7.56
C ARG A 184 -15.89 -13.74 7.14
N THR A 185 -16.98 -14.20 6.52
CA THR A 185 -17.10 -15.57 5.99
C THR A 185 -16.05 -15.87 4.92
N LEU A 186 -15.85 -14.97 3.96
CA LEU A 186 -14.88 -15.15 2.88
C LEU A 186 -13.44 -15.18 3.40
N LEU A 187 -13.09 -14.31 4.35
CA LEU A 187 -11.77 -14.30 4.98
C LEU A 187 -11.53 -15.55 5.83
N ALA A 188 -12.53 -16.00 6.58
CA ALA A 188 -12.45 -17.24 7.35
C ALA A 188 -12.26 -18.46 6.44
N ARG A 189 -13.02 -18.56 5.34
CA ARG A 189 -12.87 -19.65 4.35
C ARG A 189 -11.53 -19.59 3.63
N ALA A 190 -11.06 -18.40 3.26
CA ALA A 190 -9.72 -18.22 2.67
C ALA A 190 -8.59 -18.65 3.63
N ALA A 191 -8.83 -18.54 4.94
CA ALA A 191 -7.92 -19.03 5.97
C ALA A 191 -8.07 -20.54 6.27
N GLY A 192 -8.96 -21.25 5.57
CA GLY A 192 -9.24 -22.67 5.79
C GLY A 192 -10.16 -22.96 6.98
N VAL A 193 -10.78 -21.94 7.58
CA VAL A 193 -11.75 -22.10 8.66
C VAL A 193 -13.13 -22.30 8.04
N ARG A 194 -13.71 -23.50 8.20
CA ARG A 194 -15.10 -23.74 7.80
C ARG A 194 -16.03 -23.04 8.79
N VAL A 195 -16.79 -22.07 8.29
CA VAL A 195 -17.88 -21.42 9.01
C VAL A 195 -19.18 -22.01 8.48
N GLU A 196 -19.91 -22.72 9.34
CA GLU A 196 -21.23 -23.28 9.03
C GLU A 196 -22.23 -22.15 8.70
N GLU A 197 -23.16 -22.40 7.77
CA GLU A 197 -24.19 -21.42 7.39
C GLU A 197 -25.04 -21.03 8.61
N GLY A 198 -24.91 -19.78 9.06
CA GLY A 198 -25.71 -19.21 10.16
C GLY A 198 -24.93 -18.88 11.43
N GLN A 199 -23.68 -19.35 11.58
CA GLN A 199 -22.79 -18.87 12.64
C GLN A 199 -22.05 -17.61 12.18
N GLU A 200 -22.21 -16.51 12.93
CA GLU A 200 -21.45 -15.29 12.70
C GLU A 200 -20.01 -15.50 13.16
N ALA A 201 -19.05 -15.32 12.24
CA ALA A 201 -17.64 -15.28 12.61
C ALA A 201 -17.42 -14.10 13.58
N PRO A 202 -16.74 -14.32 14.73
CA PRO A 202 -16.56 -13.31 15.75
C PRO A 202 -15.87 -12.06 15.19
N GLU A 203 -16.36 -10.88 15.57
CA GLU A 203 -15.73 -9.62 15.18
C GLU A 203 -14.42 -9.45 15.95
N ALA A 204 -13.31 -9.54 15.22
CA ALA A 204 -11.99 -9.36 15.81
C ALA A 204 -11.89 -7.95 16.45
N PRO A 205 -11.45 -7.84 17.72
CA PRO A 205 -11.38 -6.56 18.42
C PRO A 205 -10.50 -5.56 17.66
N GLU A 206 -11.02 -4.37 17.42
CA GLU A 206 -10.31 -3.27 16.79
C GLU A 206 -9.75 -2.35 17.87
N ARG A 207 -8.42 -2.26 17.99
CA ARG A 207 -7.77 -1.23 18.82
C ARG A 207 -7.35 -0.07 17.94
N GLU A 208 -8.00 1.08 18.09
CA GLU A 208 -7.63 2.29 17.35
C GLU A 208 -6.20 2.70 17.69
N VAL A 209 -5.36 2.79 16.66
CA VAL A 209 -3.94 3.17 16.78
C VAL A 209 -3.80 4.66 16.54
N LEU A 210 -4.43 5.15 15.47
CA LEU A 210 -4.29 6.52 15.01
C LEU A 210 -5.52 6.97 14.24
N GLN A 211 -5.96 8.19 14.54
CA GLN A 211 -6.90 8.94 13.74
C GLN A 211 -6.23 10.21 13.25
N VAL A 212 -6.31 10.47 11.94
CA VAL A 212 -5.76 11.69 11.37
C VAL A 212 -6.76 12.83 11.59
N PRO A 213 -6.37 13.90 12.29
CA PRO A 213 -7.30 14.98 12.56
C PRO A 213 -7.47 15.86 11.31
N VAL A 214 -8.69 16.38 11.12
CA VAL A 214 -9.12 17.02 9.86
C VAL A 214 -8.38 18.35 9.63
N ASP A 215 -8.10 19.10 10.69
CA ASP A 215 -7.31 20.32 10.67
C ASP A 215 -5.89 20.07 10.14
N ARG A 216 -5.25 18.98 10.56
CA ARG A 216 -3.93 18.58 10.06
C ARG A 216 -3.99 18.16 8.60
N LEU A 217 -5.03 17.44 8.20
CA LEU A 217 -5.26 17.07 6.81
C LEU A 217 -5.42 18.31 5.91
N VAL A 218 -6.22 19.29 6.32
CA VAL A 218 -6.38 20.55 5.57
C VAL A 218 -5.07 21.34 5.57
N GLY A 219 -4.40 21.43 6.72
CA GLY A 219 -3.10 22.10 6.83
C GLY A 219 -2.02 21.48 5.93
N SER A 220 -2.04 20.16 5.76
CA SER A 220 -1.09 19.44 4.89
C SER A 220 -1.34 19.74 3.41
N MET A 221 -2.60 19.94 3.01
CA MET A 221 -2.99 20.34 1.66
C MET A 221 -2.61 21.77 1.34
N LEU A 222 -2.84 22.70 2.29
CA LEU A 222 -2.38 24.08 2.17
C LEU A 222 -0.85 24.17 2.05
N ARG A 223 -0.13 23.25 2.69
CA ARG A 223 1.33 23.12 2.59
C ARG A 223 1.77 22.10 1.53
N SER A 224 0.97 21.85 0.50
CA SER A 224 1.31 20.91 -0.59
C SER A 224 1.71 21.64 -1.87
N GLY A 225 2.32 20.90 -2.81
CA GLY A 225 2.63 21.42 -4.15
C GLY A 225 1.40 21.93 -4.91
N TRP A 226 0.19 21.45 -4.58
CA TRP A 226 -1.04 21.95 -5.19
C TRP A 226 -1.31 23.41 -4.84
N THR A 227 -1.03 23.85 -3.61
CA THR A 227 -1.23 25.26 -3.23
C THR A 227 -0.27 26.18 -3.97
N VAL A 228 0.96 25.72 -4.19
CA VAL A 228 1.93 26.42 -5.04
C VAL A 228 1.44 26.48 -6.49
N ALA A 229 0.91 25.37 -7.02
CA ALA A 229 0.34 25.34 -8.37
C ALA A 229 -0.86 26.29 -8.52
N VAL A 230 -1.79 26.31 -7.55
CA VAL A 230 -2.91 27.27 -7.51
C VAL A 230 -2.38 28.69 -7.57
N ALA A 231 -1.42 29.03 -6.70
CA ALA A 231 -0.84 30.36 -6.64
C ALA A 231 -0.18 30.75 -7.96
N LEU A 232 0.56 29.84 -8.60
CA LEU A 232 1.18 30.07 -9.89
C LEU A 232 0.16 30.27 -11.02
N VAL A 233 -0.91 29.47 -11.04
CA VAL A 233 -2.00 29.62 -12.03
C VAL A 233 -2.70 30.97 -11.84
N VAL A 234 -2.99 31.37 -10.61
CA VAL A 234 -3.60 32.67 -10.31
C VAL A 234 -2.67 33.81 -10.71
N VAL A 235 -1.39 33.74 -10.36
CA VAL A 235 -0.40 34.76 -10.76
C VAL A 235 -0.27 34.82 -12.28
N ALA A 236 -0.19 33.68 -12.97
CA ALA A 236 -0.11 33.63 -14.43
C ALA A 236 -1.36 34.24 -15.08
N ALA A 237 -2.56 33.94 -14.55
CA ALA A 237 -3.81 34.52 -15.03
C ALA A 237 -3.84 36.05 -14.82
N VAL A 238 -3.45 36.54 -13.64
CA VAL A 238 -3.37 37.98 -13.35
C VAL A 238 -2.36 38.67 -14.27
N VAL A 239 -1.16 38.10 -14.43
CA VAL A 239 -0.13 38.64 -15.33
C VAL A 239 -0.63 38.68 -16.77
N ALA A 240 -1.32 37.64 -17.24
CA ALA A 240 -1.91 37.60 -18.58
C ALA A 240 -2.97 38.70 -18.78
N VAL A 241 -3.86 38.89 -17.80
CA VAL A 241 -4.89 39.96 -17.84
C VAL A 241 -4.24 41.35 -17.87
N VAL A 242 -3.25 41.59 -17.01
CA VAL A 242 -2.57 42.89 -16.92
C VAL A 242 -1.76 43.19 -18.19
N ALA A 243 -1.05 42.19 -18.73
CA ALA A 243 -0.19 42.37 -19.91
C ALA A 243 -0.99 42.57 -21.21
N THR A 244 -2.16 41.95 -21.33
CA THR A 244 -2.97 42.00 -22.56
C THR A 244 -4.16 42.96 -22.48
N GLY A 245 -4.54 43.40 -21.27
CA GLY A 245 -5.76 44.17 -21.04
C GLY A 245 -7.05 43.39 -21.26
N SER A 246 -6.98 42.08 -21.54
CA SER A 246 -8.14 41.25 -21.84
C SER A 246 -8.61 40.48 -20.60
N PRO A 247 -9.85 40.70 -20.13
CA PRO A 247 -10.43 39.87 -19.06
C PRO A 247 -10.71 38.43 -19.51
N GLY A 248 -10.66 38.15 -20.83
CA GLY A 248 -10.90 36.82 -21.40
C GLY A 248 -9.93 35.74 -20.88
N PHE A 249 -8.74 36.12 -20.42
CA PHE A 249 -7.79 35.19 -19.79
C PHE A 249 -8.28 34.60 -18.46
N LEU A 250 -9.16 35.31 -17.73
CA LEU A 250 -9.78 34.76 -16.53
C LEU A 250 -10.73 33.61 -16.88
N VAL A 251 -11.54 33.80 -17.93
CA VAL A 251 -12.48 32.78 -18.43
C VAL A 251 -11.71 31.61 -19.05
N GLY A 252 -10.69 31.89 -19.86
CA GLY A 252 -9.81 30.86 -20.44
C GLY A 252 -9.01 30.08 -19.39
N GLY A 253 -8.78 30.66 -18.21
CA GLY A 253 -8.13 30.00 -17.07
C GLY A 253 -9.05 29.08 -16.26
N LEU A 254 -10.38 29.13 -16.45
CA LEU A 254 -11.34 28.32 -15.69
C LEU A 254 -11.09 26.81 -15.79
N PRO A 255 -10.79 26.20 -16.95
CA PRO A 255 -10.45 24.78 -17.02
C PRO A 255 -9.23 24.41 -16.18
N ALA A 256 -8.19 25.26 -16.17
CA ALA A 256 -7.01 25.05 -15.34
C ALA A 256 -7.35 25.16 -13.85
N ALA A 257 -8.12 26.18 -13.45
CA ALA A 257 -8.60 26.34 -12.09
C ALA A 257 -9.48 25.16 -11.64
N PHE A 258 -10.34 24.65 -12.51
CA PHE A 258 -11.17 23.47 -12.25
C PHE A 258 -10.31 22.21 -12.07
N GLY A 259 -9.33 21.97 -12.94
CA GLY A 259 -8.38 20.86 -12.79
C GLY A 259 -7.62 20.94 -11.46
N VAL A 260 -7.21 22.15 -11.08
CA VAL A 260 -6.58 22.46 -9.79
C VAL A 260 -7.52 22.11 -8.61
N ALA A 261 -8.77 22.58 -8.66
CA ALA A 261 -9.77 22.31 -7.63
C ALA A 261 -10.13 20.81 -7.53
N ALA A 262 -10.25 20.12 -8.67
CA ALA A 262 -10.57 18.70 -8.73
C ALA A 262 -9.49 17.84 -8.07
N GLY A 263 -8.20 18.16 -8.27
CA GLY A 263 -7.12 17.40 -7.63
C GLY A 263 -6.97 17.68 -6.13
N LEU A 264 -7.24 18.92 -5.68
CA LEU A 264 -7.36 19.25 -4.26
C LEU A 264 -8.52 18.46 -3.61
N TRP A 265 -9.69 18.47 -4.26
CA TRP A 265 -10.85 17.71 -3.81
C TRP A 265 -10.58 16.21 -3.74
N GLY A 266 -9.94 15.64 -4.76
CA GLY A 266 -9.58 14.21 -4.78
C GLY A 266 -8.61 13.83 -3.66
N SER A 267 -7.63 14.70 -3.38
CA SER A 267 -6.69 14.49 -2.28
C SER A 267 -7.37 14.61 -0.91
N PHE A 268 -8.27 15.58 -0.74
CA PHE A 268 -9.08 15.75 0.46
C PHE A 268 -10.00 14.56 0.72
N SER A 269 -10.78 14.19 -0.29
CA SER A 269 -11.71 13.07 -0.16
C SER A 269 -11.00 11.78 0.22
N ARG A 270 -9.80 11.50 -0.33
CA ARG A 270 -9.02 10.29 0.00
C ARG A 270 -8.53 10.24 1.46
N GLY A 271 -8.08 11.38 2.00
CA GLY A 271 -7.50 11.44 3.35
C GLY A 271 -8.52 11.72 4.46
N PHE A 272 -9.75 12.10 4.11
CA PHE A 272 -10.76 12.47 5.09
C PHE A 272 -11.18 11.28 5.97
N GLY A 273 -11.28 11.51 7.28
CA GLY A 273 -11.71 10.49 8.24
C GLY A 273 -10.78 9.28 8.33
N PHE A 274 -9.50 9.44 7.97
CA PHE A 274 -8.53 8.35 7.97
C PHE A 274 -8.29 7.81 9.39
N ARG A 275 -8.48 6.51 9.57
CA ARG A 275 -8.28 5.77 10.82
C ARG A 275 -7.52 4.48 10.56
N ILE A 276 -6.61 4.18 11.48
CA ILE A 276 -5.84 2.94 11.52
C ILE A 276 -6.22 2.24 12.81
N ALA A 277 -6.68 0.99 12.71
CA ALA A 277 -6.91 0.12 13.85
C ALA A 277 -6.07 -1.16 13.70
N ALA A 278 -5.46 -1.59 14.80
CA ALA A 278 -4.83 -2.90 14.90
C ALA A 278 -5.93 -3.93 15.18
N SER A 279 -5.92 -5.03 14.43
CA SER A 279 -6.84 -6.15 14.59
C SER A 279 -6.04 -7.46 14.58
N PRO A 280 -6.55 -8.52 15.22
CA PRO A 280 -6.04 -9.89 15.03
C PRO A 280 -6.07 -10.38 13.58
N ASP A 281 -6.74 -9.67 12.65
CA ASP A 281 -6.77 -9.90 11.18
C ASP A 281 -5.85 -8.93 10.37
N GLY A 282 -5.17 -7.98 11.03
CA GLY A 282 -4.13 -7.12 10.45
C GLY A 282 -4.36 -5.64 10.75
N LEU A 283 -3.77 -4.75 9.96
CA LEU A 283 -4.05 -3.32 10.03
C LEU A 283 -5.33 -3.02 9.25
N ARG A 284 -6.36 -2.54 9.96
CA ARG A 284 -7.61 -2.08 9.36
C ARG A 284 -7.50 -0.59 9.06
N LEU A 285 -7.56 -0.26 7.77
CA LEU A 285 -7.54 1.10 7.25
C LEU A 285 -8.96 1.49 6.88
N ARG A 286 -9.44 2.61 7.43
CA ARG A 286 -10.74 3.21 7.06
C ARG A 286 -10.52 4.65 6.64
N HIS A 287 -11.00 5.02 5.46
CA HIS A 287 -10.86 6.38 4.97
C HIS A 287 -11.88 6.72 3.89
N GLY A 288 -12.10 8.01 3.66
CA GLY A 288 -12.86 8.51 2.52
C GLY A 288 -14.11 9.30 2.88
N LEU A 289 -14.30 10.47 2.22
CA LEU A 289 -15.50 11.30 2.36
C LEU A 289 -16.63 10.83 1.42
N THR A 290 -16.36 10.86 0.12
CA THR A 290 -17.33 10.50 -0.94
C THR A 290 -17.43 9.00 -1.16
N GLU A 291 -16.38 8.26 -0.82
CA GLU A 291 -16.33 6.81 -0.93
C GLU A 291 -15.62 6.30 0.31
N THR A 292 -16.35 5.73 1.25
CA THR A 292 -15.75 5.16 2.46
C THR A 292 -15.23 3.77 2.13
N ARG A 293 -13.92 3.55 2.28
CA ARG A 293 -13.26 2.26 2.08
C ARG A 293 -12.81 1.69 3.42
N ALA A 294 -13.09 0.42 3.65
CA ALA A 294 -12.57 -0.36 4.76
C ALA A 294 -11.74 -1.52 4.22
N GLN A 295 -10.42 -1.44 4.44
CA GLN A 295 -9.43 -2.38 3.96
C GLN A 295 -8.75 -3.06 5.16
N THR A 296 -8.45 -4.35 5.06
CA THR A 296 -7.57 -5.03 6.01
C THR A 296 -6.29 -5.39 5.29
N VAL A 297 -5.17 -4.86 5.77
CA VAL A 297 -3.84 -5.19 5.28
C VAL A 297 -3.15 -6.08 6.32
N PRO A 298 -2.98 -7.38 6.04
CA PRO A 298 -2.17 -8.24 6.89
C PRO A 298 -0.72 -7.74 6.90
N PRO A 299 -0.04 -7.67 8.07
CA PRO A 299 1.32 -7.15 8.15
C PRO A 299 2.30 -7.97 7.30
N GLY A 300 2.12 -9.29 7.22
CA GLY A 300 2.94 -10.18 6.39
C GLY A 300 2.86 -9.90 4.88
N ARG A 301 1.84 -9.16 4.42
CA ARG A 301 1.68 -8.84 2.99
C ARG A 301 2.26 -7.50 2.58
N VAL A 302 2.73 -6.69 3.53
CA VAL A 302 3.41 -5.44 3.23
C VAL A 302 4.81 -5.76 2.72
N GLN A 303 5.09 -5.32 1.49
CA GLN A 303 6.32 -5.65 0.76
C GLN A 303 7.39 -4.58 0.95
N ALA A 304 6.97 -3.32 0.95
CA ALA A 304 7.85 -2.18 1.11
C ALA A 304 7.07 -1.02 1.72
N ILE A 305 7.76 -0.15 2.46
CA ILE A 305 7.17 1.04 3.10
C ILE A 305 8.00 2.25 2.71
N ARG A 306 7.34 3.35 2.37
CA ARG A 306 7.97 4.64 2.11
C ARG A 306 7.44 5.68 3.07
N LEU A 307 8.33 6.30 3.82
CA LEU A 307 8.06 7.53 4.55
C LEU A 307 8.54 8.71 3.71
N SER A 308 7.70 9.73 3.54
CA SER A 308 8.10 10.94 2.83
C SER A 308 7.67 12.22 3.55
N GLN A 309 8.54 13.22 3.48
CA GLN A 309 8.34 14.55 4.03
C GLN A 309 8.63 15.60 2.94
N PRO A 310 7.57 16.18 2.35
CA PRO A 310 7.68 17.33 1.45
C PRO A 310 8.37 18.53 2.12
N PHE A 311 8.93 19.43 1.31
CA PHE A 311 9.68 20.58 1.81
C PHE A 311 8.86 21.46 2.77
N LEU A 312 7.63 21.80 2.39
CA LEU A 312 6.73 22.65 3.17
C LEU A 312 6.22 21.98 4.46
N TRP A 313 6.38 20.67 4.60
CA TRP A 313 5.94 19.89 5.77
C TRP A 313 7.01 19.79 6.86
N ARG A 314 8.22 20.33 6.61
CA ARG A 314 9.34 20.26 7.56
C ARG A 314 9.13 21.06 8.82
N GLY A 315 8.51 22.24 8.71
CA GLY A 315 8.22 23.10 9.86
C GLY A 315 7.41 22.35 10.92
N PRO A 316 6.20 21.86 10.59
CA PRO A 316 5.38 21.08 11.53
C PRO A 316 5.79 19.61 11.68
N ASP A 317 6.92 19.19 11.09
CA ASP A 317 7.43 17.81 11.04
C ASP A 317 6.38 16.76 10.63
N TRP A 318 5.65 17.04 9.55
CA TRP A 318 4.67 16.12 9.00
C TRP A 318 5.29 15.13 8.01
N TRP A 319 4.77 13.91 8.06
CA TRP A 319 5.18 12.76 7.26
C TRP A 319 3.96 12.07 6.67
N THR A 320 4.10 11.58 5.44
CA THR A 320 3.16 10.63 4.83
C THR A 320 3.84 9.28 4.67
N MET A 321 3.06 8.20 4.80
CA MET A 321 3.54 6.83 4.66
C MET A 321 2.73 6.08 3.61
N GLN A 322 3.46 5.47 2.68
CA GLN A 322 2.94 4.61 1.63
C GLN A 322 3.47 3.20 1.82
N MET A 323 2.75 2.22 1.29
CA MET A 323 3.14 0.82 1.31
C MET A 323 2.86 0.17 -0.03
N ASP A 324 3.68 -0.83 -0.37
CA ASP A 324 3.37 -1.79 -1.41
C ASP A 324 2.77 -3.04 -0.75
N VAL A 325 1.61 -3.48 -1.22
CA VAL A 325 0.91 -4.66 -0.68
C VAL A 325 0.77 -5.70 -1.77
N ALA A 326 1.11 -6.94 -1.46
CA ALA A 326 0.85 -8.06 -2.36
C ALA A 326 -0.67 -8.19 -2.65
N GLY A 327 -1.02 -8.35 -3.93
CA GLY A 327 -2.40 -8.48 -4.40
C GLY A 327 -2.98 -7.21 -4.99
N TYR A 328 -2.72 -6.07 -4.37
CA TYR A 328 -3.31 -4.78 -4.76
C TYR A 328 -2.63 -4.12 -5.97
N ALA A 329 -1.51 -4.67 -6.43
CA ALA A 329 -0.78 -4.22 -7.61
C ALA A 329 -1.55 -4.38 -8.93
N SER A 330 -2.54 -5.29 -8.96
CA SER A 330 -3.32 -5.63 -10.15
C SER A 330 -4.63 -4.86 -10.27
N ALA A 331 -5.01 -4.13 -9.21
CA ALA A 331 -6.20 -3.29 -9.21
C ALA A 331 -6.09 -2.15 -10.22
N SER A 332 -7.24 -1.63 -10.67
CA SER A 332 -7.28 -0.47 -11.56
C SER A 332 -6.38 0.66 -11.00
N SER A 333 -5.69 1.40 -11.88
CA SER A 333 -4.70 2.41 -11.49
C SER A 333 -5.22 3.43 -10.47
N GLU A 334 -6.52 3.71 -10.46
CA GLU A 334 -7.19 4.56 -9.47
C GLU A 334 -7.39 3.89 -8.10
N ASP A 335 -7.68 2.58 -8.07
CA ASP A 335 -7.86 1.80 -6.84
C ASP A 335 -6.52 1.46 -6.17
N ALA A 336 -5.49 1.14 -6.97
CA ALA A 336 -4.15 0.84 -6.48
C ALA A 336 -3.54 2.04 -5.73
N GLY A 337 -3.77 3.26 -6.21
CA GLY A 337 -3.32 4.48 -5.53
C GLY A 337 -4.02 4.76 -4.19
N LYS A 338 -5.22 4.20 -3.97
CA LYS A 338 -5.97 4.33 -2.70
C LYS A 338 -5.54 3.26 -1.69
N ALA A 339 -5.29 2.03 -2.15
CA ALA A 339 -4.95 0.87 -1.32
C ALA A 339 -3.51 0.89 -0.76
N THR A 340 -2.68 1.84 -1.20
CA THR A 340 -1.24 1.92 -0.90
C THR A 340 -0.90 3.02 0.12
N VAL A 341 -1.90 3.75 0.65
CA VAL A 341 -1.68 4.81 1.65
C VAL A 341 -1.85 4.25 3.05
N LEU A 342 -0.77 4.21 3.83
CA LEU A 342 -0.78 3.78 5.23
C LEU A 342 -1.04 4.95 6.19
N LEU A 343 -0.54 6.14 5.85
CA LEU A 343 -0.71 7.36 6.63
C LEU A 343 -0.72 8.58 5.69
N PRO A 344 -1.85 9.27 5.48
CA PRO A 344 -1.90 10.43 4.60
C PRO A 344 -1.10 11.61 5.17
N VAL A 345 -1.21 11.86 6.47
CA VAL A 345 -0.39 12.83 7.20
C VAL A 345 -0.33 12.46 8.68
N GLY A 346 0.86 12.48 9.26
CA GLY A 346 1.06 12.35 10.70
C GLY A 346 2.38 12.98 11.15
N THR A 347 2.57 13.07 12.45
CA THR A 347 3.86 13.49 13.03
C THR A 347 4.90 12.39 12.86
N ARG A 348 6.18 12.74 13.07
CA ARG A 348 7.26 11.76 13.08
C ARG A 348 7.02 10.60 14.05
N GLU A 349 6.54 10.89 15.25
CA GLU A 349 6.26 9.88 16.28
C GLU A 349 5.14 8.92 15.86
N GLU A 350 4.07 9.46 15.29
CA GLU A 350 2.95 8.67 14.77
C GLU A 350 3.40 7.80 13.60
N ALA A 351 4.22 8.34 12.69
CA ALA A 351 4.75 7.58 11.56
C ALA A 351 5.66 6.42 12.01
N VAL A 352 6.53 6.66 13.00
CA VAL A 352 7.36 5.60 13.59
C VAL A 352 6.52 4.57 14.33
N ARG A 353 5.48 5.00 15.06
CA ARG A 353 4.54 4.11 15.74
C ARG A 353 3.83 3.19 14.75
N VAL A 354 3.29 3.75 13.66
CA VAL A 354 2.62 2.95 12.63
C VAL A 354 3.61 2.05 11.89
N LEU A 355 4.85 2.50 11.63
CA LEU A 355 5.92 1.67 11.07
C LEU A 355 6.22 0.46 11.96
N SER A 356 6.27 0.63 13.29
CA SER A 356 6.52 -0.46 14.25
C SER A 356 5.41 -1.52 14.28
N LEU A 357 4.21 -1.23 13.76
CA LEU A 357 3.15 -2.22 13.64
C LEU A 357 3.31 -3.11 12.41
N VAL A 358 3.98 -2.60 11.36
CA VAL A 358 4.19 -3.33 10.11
C VAL A 358 5.54 -4.06 10.12
N VAL A 359 6.56 -3.39 10.66
CA VAL A 359 7.92 -3.92 10.82
C VAL A 359 8.29 -3.81 12.31
N PRO A 360 7.88 -4.79 13.15
CA PRO A 360 8.09 -4.73 14.60
C PRO A 360 9.56 -4.75 14.99
N ASP A 361 10.37 -5.58 14.34
CA ASP A 361 11.82 -5.64 14.54
C ASP A 361 12.56 -5.19 13.27
N PRO A 362 13.06 -3.94 13.23
CA PRO A 362 13.91 -3.47 12.14
C PRO A 362 15.31 -4.10 12.15
N GLY A 363 15.62 -5.01 13.07
CA GLY A 363 16.83 -5.82 13.07
C GLY A 363 18.07 -5.06 13.53
N VAL A 364 17.88 -4.10 14.45
CA VAL A 364 18.91 -3.25 15.05
C VAL A 364 18.61 -3.03 16.53
N ASP A 365 19.66 -2.88 17.34
CA ASP A 365 19.50 -2.76 18.80
C ASP A 365 18.95 -1.38 19.20
N ASP A 366 19.29 -0.33 18.45
CA ASP A 366 18.70 1.00 18.58
C ASP A 366 17.94 1.39 17.29
N ALA A 367 16.68 0.95 17.22
CA ALA A 367 15.77 1.29 16.14
C ALA A 367 15.52 2.80 16.02
N ALA A 368 15.45 3.52 17.15
CA ALA A 368 15.12 4.93 17.17
C ALA A 368 16.24 5.78 16.55
N ALA A 369 17.49 5.48 16.86
CA ALA A 369 18.65 6.16 16.27
C ALA A 369 18.77 5.89 14.76
N VAL A 370 18.63 4.63 14.33
CA VAL A 370 18.73 4.24 12.91
C VAL A 370 17.62 4.89 12.09
N LEU A 371 16.37 4.83 12.56
CA LEU A 371 15.23 5.46 11.89
C LEU A 371 15.34 6.98 11.91
N GLY A 372 15.78 7.59 13.02
CA GLY A 372 16.01 9.03 13.09
C GLY A 372 17.06 9.54 12.10
N ALA A 373 18.17 8.82 11.99
CA ALA A 373 19.22 9.07 11.01
C ALA A 373 18.71 8.87 9.57
N GLY A 374 17.81 7.91 9.33
CA GLY A 374 17.14 7.73 8.04
C GLY A 374 16.19 8.88 7.68
N LEU A 375 15.35 9.30 8.63
CA LEU A 375 14.31 10.30 8.42
C LEU A 375 14.88 11.69 8.16
N THR A 376 15.80 12.16 9.01
CA THR A 376 16.28 13.56 8.93
C THR A 376 17.80 13.69 8.78
N GLY A 377 18.53 12.63 9.13
CA GLY A 377 19.98 12.63 9.13
C GLY A 377 20.64 12.82 7.76
N THR A 378 21.91 13.18 7.84
CA THR A 378 22.91 13.23 6.76
C THR A 378 24.22 12.73 7.35
N GLY A 379 25.07 12.05 6.59
CA GLY A 379 26.31 11.48 7.14
C GLY A 379 26.15 10.04 7.58
N THR A 380 27.25 9.45 8.04
CA THR A 380 27.39 8.01 8.33
C THR A 380 26.94 7.58 9.73
N ALA A 381 26.23 8.45 10.45
CA ALA A 381 25.71 8.15 11.79
C ALA A 381 24.83 6.88 11.77
N ALA A 382 24.81 6.12 12.87
CA ALA A 382 24.02 4.88 13.01
C ALA A 382 24.27 3.82 11.91
N GLY A 383 25.49 3.80 11.35
CA GLY A 383 25.94 2.80 10.36
C GLY A 383 25.45 3.06 8.93
N TRP A 384 24.94 4.26 8.64
CA TRP A 384 24.52 4.63 7.29
C TRP A 384 25.72 4.79 6.35
N VAL A 385 25.55 4.36 5.10
CA VAL A 385 26.53 4.52 4.03
C VAL A 385 26.00 5.55 3.04
N ASP A 386 26.79 6.60 2.79
CA ASP A 386 26.39 7.73 1.93
C ASP A 386 26.98 7.66 0.52
N ALA A 387 26.35 8.40 -0.39
CA ALA A 387 26.89 8.64 -1.71
C ALA A 387 28.24 9.39 -1.64
N PRO A 388 29.23 9.00 -2.47
CA PRO A 388 30.53 9.66 -2.53
C PRO A 388 30.42 11.12 -3.00
N ARG A 389 31.43 11.94 -2.67
CA ARG A 389 31.49 13.36 -3.07
C ARG A 389 31.45 13.57 -4.59
N SER A 390 31.86 12.58 -5.40
CA SER A 390 31.78 12.63 -6.87
C SER A 390 30.34 12.72 -7.39
N SER A 391 29.36 12.22 -6.62
CA SER A 391 27.93 12.28 -6.97
C SER A 391 27.36 13.70 -7.00
N ARG A 392 28.06 14.70 -6.43
CA ARG A 392 27.63 16.11 -6.44
C ARG A 392 27.42 16.70 -7.84
N TRP A 393 28.06 16.13 -8.86
CA TRP A 393 27.91 16.57 -10.25
C TRP A 393 26.61 16.05 -10.89
N LEU A 394 26.04 14.97 -10.36
CA LEU A 394 24.78 14.39 -10.83
C LEU A 394 23.61 14.86 -9.97
N ASP A 395 23.82 14.94 -8.66
CA ASP A 395 22.82 15.36 -7.69
C ASP A 395 23.40 16.39 -6.71
N PRO A 396 23.54 17.67 -7.13
CA PRO A 396 24.22 18.69 -6.32
C PRO A 396 23.50 19.00 -5.00
N VAL A 397 22.21 18.70 -4.90
CA VAL A 397 21.38 19.09 -3.75
C VAL A 397 21.17 17.93 -2.78
N ALA A 398 20.94 16.70 -3.26
CA ALA A 398 20.62 15.56 -2.40
C ALA A 398 21.76 14.56 -2.18
N TRP A 399 22.94 14.73 -2.82
CA TRP A 399 24.09 13.84 -2.61
C TRP A 399 24.49 13.64 -1.14
N ARG A 400 24.37 14.68 -0.29
CA ARG A 400 24.72 14.59 1.15
C ARG A 400 23.76 13.72 1.97
N ARG A 401 22.63 13.34 1.40
CA ARG A 401 21.59 12.59 2.07
C ARG A 401 21.42 11.21 1.48
N ASN A 402 21.58 11.06 0.16
CA ASN A 402 21.43 9.78 -0.51
C ASN A 402 22.35 8.74 0.14
N GLY A 403 21.74 7.64 0.61
CA GLY A 403 22.47 6.60 1.33
C GLY A 403 21.59 5.43 1.73
N PHE A 404 22.20 4.41 2.30
CA PHE A 404 21.51 3.19 2.71
C PHE A 404 22.01 2.67 4.05
N ARG A 405 21.20 1.81 4.68
CA ARG A 405 21.56 1.01 5.85
C ARG A 405 20.98 -0.38 5.69
N VAL A 406 21.84 -1.40 5.81
CA VAL A 406 21.43 -2.81 5.84
C VAL A 406 21.33 -3.27 7.29
N THR A 407 20.14 -3.65 7.73
CA THR A 407 19.91 -4.22 9.07
C THR A 407 19.84 -5.75 9.01
N ARG A 408 19.56 -6.40 10.15
CA ARG A 408 19.35 -7.86 10.20
C ARG A 408 18.11 -8.30 9.41
N THR A 409 17.07 -7.48 9.37
CA THR A 409 15.75 -7.83 8.79
C THR A 409 15.37 -7.01 7.57
N ALA A 410 15.96 -5.83 7.35
CA ALA A 410 15.55 -4.92 6.28
C ALA A 410 16.69 -4.12 5.64
N LEU A 411 16.46 -3.69 4.41
CA LEU A 411 17.20 -2.65 3.70
C LEU A 411 16.48 -1.31 3.86
N LEU A 412 17.19 -0.31 4.37
CA LEU A 412 16.71 1.06 4.48
C LEU A 412 17.44 1.93 3.47
N CYS A 413 16.70 2.67 2.65
CA CYS A 413 17.22 3.57 1.64
C CYS A 413 16.70 4.98 1.91
N ARG A 414 17.58 5.97 2.09
CA ARG A 414 17.18 7.37 2.27
C ARG A 414 17.62 8.20 1.06
N ARG A 415 16.75 9.11 0.62
CA ARG A 415 17.02 9.97 -0.54
C ARG A 415 16.29 11.31 -0.49
N GLY A 416 16.72 12.21 -1.37
CA GLY A 416 16.03 13.46 -1.66
C GLY A 416 16.23 14.56 -0.62
N ARG A 417 16.36 15.81 -1.08
CA ARG A 417 16.60 16.99 -0.23
C ARG A 417 15.52 18.06 -0.31
N LEU A 418 14.63 18.05 -1.30
CA LEU A 418 13.40 18.86 -1.28
C LEU A 418 12.28 18.05 -0.61
N THR A 419 12.01 16.86 -1.13
CA THR A 419 11.21 15.84 -0.47
C THR A 419 12.16 14.82 0.14
N ARG A 420 12.16 14.71 1.48
CA ARG A 420 12.92 13.65 2.15
C ARG A 420 12.15 12.36 2.01
N GLN A 421 12.83 11.28 1.65
CA GLN A 421 12.24 9.95 1.59
C GLN A 421 13.09 8.95 2.36
N LEU A 422 12.44 7.98 2.97
CA LEU A 422 13.01 6.80 3.61
C LEU A 422 12.18 5.60 3.19
N ASP A 423 12.78 4.71 2.41
CA ASP A 423 12.19 3.44 1.99
C ASP A 423 12.72 2.33 2.91
N VAL A 424 11.84 1.46 3.40
CA VAL A 424 12.13 0.31 4.27
C VAL A 424 11.62 -0.94 3.57
N VAL A 425 12.50 -1.89 3.32
CA VAL A 425 12.21 -3.11 2.57
C VAL A 425 12.75 -4.30 3.35
N PRO A 426 11.92 -5.21 3.87
CA PRO A 426 12.41 -6.42 4.50
C PRO A 426 13.18 -7.30 3.49
N HIS A 427 14.22 -8.00 3.95
CA HIS A 427 15.11 -8.77 3.08
C HIS A 427 14.36 -9.86 2.32
N GLU A 428 13.42 -10.53 2.98
CA GLU A 428 12.58 -11.58 2.41
C GLU A 428 11.62 -11.06 1.32
N ARG A 429 11.34 -9.75 1.30
CA ARG A 429 10.41 -9.09 0.36
C ARG A 429 11.09 -8.54 -0.88
N THR A 430 12.42 -8.56 -0.93
CA THR A 430 13.18 -8.16 -2.11
C THR A 430 13.04 -9.24 -3.18
N GLN A 431 12.37 -8.95 -4.30
CA GLN A 431 12.15 -9.92 -5.39
C GLN A 431 13.38 -10.05 -6.28
N SER A 432 13.90 -8.91 -6.74
CA SER A 432 15.13 -8.83 -7.52
C SER A 432 15.89 -7.55 -7.20
N LEU A 433 17.16 -7.50 -7.59
CA LEU A 433 18.03 -6.35 -7.44
C LEU A 433 18.63 -6.03 -8.80
N SER A 434 18.77 -4.75 -9.12
CA SER A 434 19.44 -4.30 -10.33
C SER A 434 20.48 -3.22 -10.01
N LEU A 435 21.52 -3.21 -10.84
CA LEU A 435 22.58 -2.22 -10.81
C LEU A 435 22.49 -1.42 -12.12
N GLU A 436 22.15 -0.14 -11.99
CA GLU A 436 22.04 0.78 -13.12
C GLU A 436 23.26 1.69 -13.16
N GLN A 437 23.93 1.76 -14.32
CA GLN A 437 25.07 2.65 -14.52
C GLN A 437 25.01 3.35 -15.88
N GLY A 438 24.62 4.62 -15.87
CA GLY A 438 24.65 5.47 -17.06
C GLY A 438 26.07 5.93 -17.46
N PRO A 439 26.25 6.54 -18.66
CA PRO A 439 27.57 6.95 -19.15
C PRO A 439 28.32 7.94 -18.23
N LEU A 440 27.60 8.92 -17.68
CA LEU A 440 28.18 9.90 -16.74
C LEU A 440 28.48 9.27 -15.38
N GLN A 441 27.62 8.35 -14.92
CA GLN A 441 27.86 7.59 -13.69
C GLN A 441 29.11 6.72 -13.80
N ARG A 442 29.31 6.07 -14.97
CA ARG A 442 30.52 5.30 -15.29
C ARG A 442 31.78 6.16 -15.24
N ARG A 443 31.73 7.37 -15.83
CA ARG A 443 32.86 8.33 -15.76
C ARG A 443 33.17 8.81 -14.34
N LEU A 444 32.17 8.92 -13.49
CA LEU A 444 32.31 9.38 -12.11
C LEU A 444 32.53 8.24 -11.09
N GLY A 445 32.59 6.99 -11.56
CA GLY A 445 32.79 5.81 -10.71
C GLY A 445 31.62 5.54 -9.76
N VAL A 446 30.39 5.92 -10.14
CA VAL A 446 29.18 5.72 -9.34
C VAL A 446 28.18 4.83 -10.06
N ALA A 447 27.23 4.25 -9.33
CA ALA A 447 26.13 3.44 -9.83
C ALA A 447 24.89 3.58 -8.93
N THR A 448 23.72 3.29 -9.48
CA THR A 448 22.46 3.26 -8.74
C THR A 448 22.06 1.81 -8.48
N VAL A 449 21.68 1.50 -7.24
CA VAL A 449 21.12 0.18 -6.89
C VAL A 449 19.63 0.32 -6.72
N VAL A 450 18.86 -0.53 -7.39
CA VAL A 450 17.40 -0.59 -7.28
C VAL A 450 17.00 -1.95 -6.74
N ALA A 451 16.22 -1.95 -5.65
CA ALA A 451 15.60 -3.17 -5.15
C ALA A 451 14.16 -3.20 -5.65
N HIS A 452 13.85 -4.22 -6.44
CA HIS A 452 12.51 -4.41 -6.96
C HIS A 452 11.68 -5.20 -5.93
N ALA A 453 10.65 -4.54 -5.43
CA ALA A 453 9.56 -5.16 -4.69
C ALA A 453 8.36 -5.42 -5.63
N THR A 454 7.28 -5.96 -5.09
CA THR A 454 6.00 -6.10 -5.81
C THR A 454 5.57 -4.73 -6.37
N PRO A 455 4.89 -4.66 -7.55
CA PRO A 455 4.56 -3.37 -8.13
C PRO A 455 3.73 -2.49 -7.19
N GLY A 456 4.13 -1.23 -7.07
CA GLY A 456 3.50 -0.26 -6.19
C GLY A 456 4.22 1.09 -6.22
N PRO A 457 3.75 2.07 -5.44
CA PRO A 457 4.38 3.39 -5.37
C PRO A 457 5.80 3.36 -4.78
N VAL A 458 6.15 2.34 -3.99
CA VAL A 458 7.47 2.25 -3.36
C VAL A 458 8.47 1.63 -4.33
N THR A 459 9.53 2.38 -4.59
CA THR A 459 10.61 2.03 -5.50
C THR A 459 11.93 2.24 -4.76
N PRO A 460 12.31 1.26 -3.92
CA PRO A 460 13.50 1.36 -3.11
C PRO A 460 14.74 1.46 -4.00
N ARG A 461 15.41 2.60 -3.94
CA ARG A 461 16.61 2.87 -4.73
C ARG A 461 17.61 3.70 -3.96
N VAL A 462 18.89 3.44 -4.21
CA VAL A 462 20.00 4.22 -3.67
C VAL A 462 20.78 4.83 -4.84
N ASP A 463 20.71 6.16 -4.94
CA ASP A 463 21.24 6.90 -6.07
C ASP A 463 22.73 7.20 -5.90
N HIS A 464 23.49 6.97 -6.98
CA HIS A 464 24.88 7.42 -7.15
C HIS A 464 25.87 6.93 -6.08
N LEU A 465 25.72 5.70 -5.60
CA LEU A 465 26.71 5.04 -4.74
C LEU A 465 28.03 4.83 -5.47
N ALA A 466 29.15 4.79 -4.73
CA ALA A 466 30.43 4.39 -5.31
C ALA A 466 30.30 3.00 -5.93
N ALA A 467 30.79 2.81 -7.16
CA ALA A 467 30.58 1.56 -7.90
C ALA A 467 31.00 0.29 -7.12
N PRO A 468 32.12 0.27 -6.36
CA PRO A 468 32.46 -0.87 -5.49
C PRO A 468 31.46 -1.09 -4.36
N ALA A 469 30.97 -0.02 -3.73
CA ALA A 469 29.97 -0.11 -2.67
C ALA A 469 28.61 -0.57 -3.19
N ALA A 470 28.24 -0.13 -4.40
CA ALA A 470 27.02 -0.56 -5.07
C ALA A 470 27.07 -2.05 -5.43
N ALA A 471 28.20 -2.55 -5.93
CA ALA A 471 28.42 -3.97 -6.20
C ALA A 471 28.43 -4.81 -4.91
N ALA A 472 29.09 -4.33 -3.86
CA ALA A 472 29.09 -4.99 -2.54
C ALA A 472 27.67 -5.07 -1.96
N LEU A 473 26.91 -3.98 -2.03
CA LEU A 473 25.51 -3.96 -1.62
C LEU A 473 24.68 -4.97 -2.41
N LEU A 474 24.82 -5.01 -3.73
CA LEU A 474 24.11 -5.96 -4.58
C LEU A 474 24.39 -7.41 -4.17
N ALA A 475 25.66 -7.76 -3.98
CA ALA A 475 26.09 -9.09 -3.56
C ALA A 475 25.53 -9.44 -2.16
N GLU A 476 25.71 -8.54 -1.18
CA GLU A 476 25.25 -8.75 0.19
C GLU A 476 23.73 -8.89 0.27
N GLN A 477 22.98 -8.00 -0.38
CA GLN A 477 21.51 -8.05 -0.38
C GLN A 477 20.99 -9.28 -1.11
N SER A 478 21.63 -9.71 -2.21
CA SER A 478 21.20 -10.94 -2.90
C SER A 478 21.32 -12.17 -1.98
N HIS A 479 22.39 -12.26 -1.20
CA HIS A 479 22.61 -13.33 -0.24
C HIS A 479 21.63 -13.27 0.94
N ARG A 480 21.45 -12.08 1.54
CA ARG A 480 20.50 -11.87 2.65
C ARG A 480 19.06 -12.11 2.24
N ALA A 481 18.64 -11.61 1.08
CA ALA A 481 17.30 -11.86 0.55
C ALA A 481 17.06 -13.34 0.29
N ALA A 482 18.03 -14.05 -0.29
CA ALA A 482 17.91 -15.48 -0.55
C ALA A 482 17.86 -16.32 0.74
N THR A 483 18.64 -15.97 1.77
CA THR A 483 18.61 -16.65 3.07
C THR A 483 17.31 -16.36 3.81
N ALA A 484 16.89 -15.09 3.90
CA ALA A 484 15.66 -14.66 4.55
C ALA A 484 14.41 -15.31 3.92
N ARG A 485 14.35 -15.43 2.58
CA ARG A 485 13.25 -16.12 1.88
C ARG A 485 13.17 -17.61 2.18
N ARG A 486 14.30 -18.28 2.45
CA ARG A 486 14.31 -19.71 2.81
C ARG A 486 13.87 -19.95 4.24
N SER A 487 14.20 -19.02 5.15
CA SER A 487 13.77 -19.08 6.55
C SER A 487 12.36 -18.54 6.79
N ALA A 488 11.82 -17.74 5.86
CA ALA A 488 10.46 -17.24 5.92
C ALA A 488 9.48 -18.42 5.81
N GLY A 489 8.88 -18.80 6.94
CA GLY A 489 7.79 -19.78 6.97
C GLY A 489 6.56 -19.29 6.20
N PRO A 490 5.58 -20.18 5.92
CA PRO A 490 4.31 -19.76 5.33
C PRO A 490 3.67 -18.69 6.21
N GLU A 491 3.16 -17.62 5.59
CA GLU A 491 2.56 -16.44 6.24
C GLU A 491 1.23 -16.74 6.93
N ARG A 492 1.21 -17.75 7.80
CA ARG A 492 0.10 -18.11 8.68
C ARG A 492 0.15 -17.25 9.93
N TRP A 493 0.12 -15.95 9.69
CA TRP A 493 0.33 -14.93 10.68
C TRP A 493 -0.77 -14.97 11.78
N MET A 494 -2.00 -15.41 11.44
CA MET A 494 -3.05 -15.72 12.42
C MET A 494 -2.72 -16.93 13.30
N THR A 495 -2.01 -17.92 12.76
CA THR A 495 -1.54 -19.09 13.54
C THR A 495 -0.41 -18.70 14.49
N ALA A 496 0.47 -17.78 14.09
CA ALA A 496 1.51 -17.23 14.96
C ALA A 496 0.91 -16.44 16.12
N LEU A 497 -0.06 -15.56 15.87
CA LEU A 497 -0.79 -14.84 16.92
C LEU A 497 -1.61 -15.77 17.82
N ALA A 498 -2.26 -16.81 17.26
CA ALA A 498 -2.96 -17.81 18.06
C ALA A 498 -1.99 -18.61 18.96
N ALA A 499 -0.77 -18.88 18.49
CA ALA A 499 0.27 -19.51 19.29
C ALA A 499 0.80 -18.59 20.40
N GLU A 500 0.98 -17.28 20.12
CA GLU A 500 1.39 -16.29 21.13
C GLU A 500 0.29 -16.04 22.17
N GLN A 501 -0.98 -15.94 21.76
CA GLN A 501 -2.13 -15.77 22.65
C GLN A 501 -2.43 -17.04 23.45
N GLY A 502 -2.21 -18.22 22.86
CA GLY A 502 -2.27 -19.51 23.54
C GLY A 502 -1.13 -19.70 24.54
N ALA A 503 0.07 -19.18 24.25
CA ALA A 503 1.21 -19.19 25.17
C ALA A 503 1.04 -18.21 26.34
N GLY A 504 0.28 -17.13 26.16
CA GLY A 504 -0.04 -16.15 27.20
C GLY A 504 -1.17 -16.55 28.16
N THR A 505 -1.89 -17.64 27.88
CA THR A 505 -2.94 -18.19 28.76
C THR A 505 -2.43 -19.44 29.48
N GLN A 506 -1.36 -19.29 30.27
CA GLN A 506 -1.13 -20.22 31.38
C GLN A 506 -1.91 -19.68 32.58
N ASP A 507 -3.04 -20.32 32.86
CA ASP A 507 -3.79 -20.21 34.10
C ASP A 507 -2.84 -20.32 35.31
N PRO A 508 -2.77 -19.35 36.23
CA PRO A 508 -1.94 -19.46 37.43
C PRO A 508 -2.60 -20.33 38.51
N SER A 509 -3.27 -21.41 38.14
CA SER A 509 -4.00 -22.24 39.10
C SER A 509 -3.97 -23.74 38.80
N VAL A 510 -2.79 -24.32 38.60
CA VAL A 510 -2.56 -25.75 38.93
C VAL A 510 -1.12 -25.92 39.45
N GLY A 511 -0.84 -25.31 40.60
CA GLY A 511 0.26 -25.73 41.49
C GLY A 511 -0.37 -26.40 42.70
N GLY A 512 -0.20 -27.72 42.82
CA GLY A 512 -0.80 -28.51 43.90
C GLY A 512 -0.39 -28.02 45.29
N ALA A 513 -1.38 -27.73 46.13
CA ALA A 513 -1.21 -27.61 47.57
C ALA A 513 -1.58 -28.94 48.25
N PRO A 514 -0.85 -29.38 49.27
CA PRO A 514 -1.19 -30.58 50.03
C PRO A 514 -2.38 -30.32 50.97
N ALA A 515 -3.09 -31.41 51.28
CA ALA A 515 -4.40 -31.50 51.93
C ALA A 515 -4.56 -30.72 53.26
N PRO A 516 -5.76 -30.17 53.55
CA PRO A 516 -6.11 -29.75 54.90
C PRO A 516 -6.75 -30.90 55.69
N ALA A 517 -6.27 -31.08 56.91
CA ALA A 517 -6.90 -31.93 57.93
C ALA A 517 -8.17 -31.27 58.48
N ALA A 518 -9.14 -32.12 58.81
CA ALA A 518 -10.46 -31.79 59.34
C ALA A 518 -10.43 -31.12 60.72
N ALA A 519 -11.36 -30.19 60.97
CA ALA A 519 -12.55 -30.41 61.82
C ALA A 519 -13.11 -29.09 62.43
N GLU A 520 -14.44 -29.00 62.37
CA GLU A 520 -15.39 -28.38 63.31
C GLU A 520 -15.44 -26.86 63.54
N GLU A 521 -16.50 -26.26 62.96
CA GLU A 521 -17.29 -25.14 63.49
C GLU A 521 -18.34 -25.63 64.51
N PRO A 522 -19.14 -24.79 65.22
CA PRO A 522 -18.96 -23.38 65.62
C PRO A 522 -19.49 -23.06 67.05
N ALA A 523 -19.28 -21.83 67.55
CA ALA A 523 -20.30 -20.99 68.23
C ALA A 523 -19.66 -19.70 68.78
N GLY A 524 -20.26 -18.54 68.43
CA GLY A 524 -19.83 -17.19 68.86
C GLY A 524 -20.21 -16.83 70.31
N PRO A 525 -20.45 -15.55 70.67
CA PRO A 525 -20.27 -14.30 69.91
C PRO A 525 -19.50 -13.20 70.71
N SER A 526 -19.47 -11.98 70.13
CA SER A 526 -19.40 -10.65 70.78
C SER A 526 -18.09 -9.85 70.58
N ALA A 527 -18.21 -8.78 69.79
CA ALA A 527 -17.45 -7.51 69.87
C ALA A 527 -17.75 -6.80 71.23
N PRO A 528 -17.17 -5.63 71.60
CA PRO A 528 -16.32 -4.65 70.88
C PRO A 528 -15.02 -4.36 71.67
N ASP A 529 -14.09 -3.45 71.37
CA ASP A 529 -14.13 -1.98 71.25
C ASP A 529 -12.64 -1.56 71.01
N ALA A 530 -12.34 -0.67 70.06
CA ALA A 530 -12.04 0.74 70.28
C ALA A 530 -10.60 1.10 70.69
N ALA A 531 -10.20 2.29 70.25
CA ALA A 531 -9.09 3.14 70.69
C ALA A 531 -7.69 2.79 70.13
N ALA A 532 -7.14 3.62 69.24
CA ALA A 532 -6.48 4.92 69.48
C ALA A 532 -4.95 4.72 69.44
N ALA A 533 -4.25 5.21 68.43
CA ALA A 533 -3.82 6.59 68.23
C ALA A 533 -2.35 6.78 68.65
N THR A 534 -1.61 7.52 67.80
CA THR A 534 -0.39 8.29 68.13
C THR A 534 0.86 7.39 68.24
N THR A 535 1.99 7.64 67.56
CA THR A 535 2.75 8.89 67.45
C THR A 535 3.83 8.72 66.37
N ALA A 536 4.08 9.75 65.56
CA ALA A 536 5.35 9.97 64.84
C ALA A 536 6.42 10.53 65.84
N PRO A 537 7.59 11.09 65.46
CA PRO A 537 8.30 11.13 64.17
C PRO A 537 9.84 10.90 64.31
N GLY A 538 10.56 11.06 63.19
CA GLY A 538 12.02 11.30 63.14
C GLY A 538 12.81 10.10 62.63
N GLY A 539 13.77 10.22 61.71
CA GLY A 539 14.40 11.35 61.05
C GLY A 539 15.64 10.80 60.31
N ALA A 540 16.06 11.51 59.26
CA ALA A 540 17.40 11.50 58.66
C ALA A 540 17.94 10.22 57.97
N ALA A 541 17.92 10.25 56.62
CA ALA A 541 19.05 9.87 55.77
C ALA A 541 20.14 11.00 55.84
N PRO A 542 21.36 10.92 55.25
CA PRO A 542 21.84 9.97 54.22
C PRO A 542 23.29 9.47 54.41
N GLY A 543 23.73 8.54 53.55
CA GLY A 543 25.12 8.08 53.48
C GLY A 543 25.46 7.48 52.11
N SER A 544 26.09 8.29 51.28
CA SER A 544 26.66 8.01 49.96
C SER A 544 28.07 7.39 50.05
N ALA A 545 28.40 6.42 49.18
CA ALA A 545 29.76 6.08 48.75
C ALA A 545 29.71 5.12 47.50
N PRO A 546 30.80 4.87 46.75
CA PRO A 546 31.08 5.55 45.48
C PRO A 546 31.39 4.61 44.29
N ALA A 547 31.56 5.23 43.12
CA ALA A 547 32.09 4.63 41.89
C ALA A 547 33.60 4.30 41.97
N PRO A 548 34.12 3.47 41.04
CA PRO A 548 35.51 3.53 40.64
C PRO A 548 35.68 3.95 39.17
N ASP A 549 36.53 4.96 38.98
CA ASP A 549 37.24 5.25 37.73
C ASP A 549 38.42 4.28 37.58
N LEU A 550 38.62 3.77 36.35
CA LEU A 550 39.95 3.39 35.86
C LEU A 550 40.08 3.73 34.38
N ASP A 551 41.20 4.36 34.09
CA ASP A 551 41.62 5.01 32.86
C ASP A 551 42.51 4.09 32.00
N ALA A 552 42.67 4.50 30.73
CA ALA A 552 43.74 4.18 29.78
C ALA A 552 43.81 2.80 29.09
N GLY A 553 43.90 2.84 27.75
CA GLY A 553 44.47 1.73 26.96
C GLY A 553 44.03 1.68 25.49
N ALA A 554 44.69 2.44 24.62
CA ALA A 554 44.55 2.38 23.18
C ALA A 554 44.90 1.01 22.58
N THR A 555 44.18 0.56 21.55
CA THR A 555 44.75 -0.08 20.33
C THR A 555 43.68 -0.39 19.28
N SER A 556 43.83 0.20 18.10
CA SER A 556 43.20 -0.22 16.85
C SER A 556 43.74 -1.57 16.39
N PRO A 557 42.94 -2.48 15.80
CA PRO A 557 43.48 -3.55 15.00
C PRO A 557 43.79 -3.02 13.59
N ALA A 558 45.09 -2.92 13.31
CA ALA A 558 45.64 -2.70 11.99
C ALA A 558 45.44 -3.95 11.10
N VAL A 559 45.23 -3.66 9.82
CA VAL A 559 45.13 -4.56 8.68
C VAL A 559 46.45 -5.29 8.48
N ASP A 560 46.40 -6.61 8.32
CA ASP A 560 47.51 -7.47 7.91
C ASP A 560 47.69 -7.43 6.38
N PRO A 561 48.84 -6.97 5.85
CA PRO A 561 49.07 -6.87 4.41
C PRO A 561 50.21 -7.80 3.96
N SER A 562 50.03 -9.11 3.98
CA SER A 562 50.91 -10.02 3.21
C SER A 562 50.40 -11.45 3.27
N LEU A 563 49.91 -11.98 2.13
CA LEU A 563 50.23 -13.32 1.62
C LEU A 563 49.55 -13.50 0.23
N GLU A 564 50.41 -13.43 -0.80
CA GLU A 564 50.41 -14.24 -2.03
C GLU A 564 49.27 -14.12 -3.07
N ARG A 565 49.61 -13.46 -4.19
CA ARG A 565 49.13 -13.81 -5.55
C ARG A 565 49.85 -15.09 -6.01
N PRO A 566 49.20 -15.97 -6.77
CA PRO A 566 49.35 -15.89 -8.24
C PRO A 566 48.10 -16.32 -9.04
N GLY A 567 48.01 -15.86 -10.30
CA GLY A 567 47.17 -16.48 -11.33
C GLY A 567 46.47 -15.52 -12.29
N ASP A 568 47.19 -15.06 -13.30
CA ASP A 568 46.65 -14.39 -14.50
C ASP A 568 45.66 -15.30 -15.23
N HIS A 569 44.46 -14.79 -15.52
CA HIS A 569 43.66 -15.19 -16.67
C HIS A 569 42.93 -13.97 -17.23
N ASP A 570 43.60 -13.30 -18.17
CA ASP A 570 43.03 -12.34 -19.09
C ASP A 570 42.03 -13.04 -20.03
N GLY A 571 40.82 -12.49 -20.12
CA GLY A 571 39.77 -13.05 -20.97
C GLY A 571 38.52 -12.18 -21.06
N TRP A 572 38.67 -10.89 -21.39
CA TRP A 572 37.54 -10.04 -21.78
C TRP A 572 37.70 -9.57 -23.22
N ALA A 573 36.99 -10.26 -24.12
CA ALA A 573 36.86 -9.90 -25.53
C ALA A 573 36.02 -8.62 -25.70
N ARG A 574 36.54 -7.68 -26.49
CA ARG A 574 35.82 -6.51 -27.01
C ARG A 574 34.95 -6.93 -28.20
N PRO A 575 33.72 -6.42 -28.36
CA PRO A 575 32.99 -6.53 -29.61
C PRO A 575 33.10 -5.20 -30.39
N ASP A 576 33.97 -5.18 -31.39
CA ASP A 576 33.88 -4.25 -32.54
C ASP A 576 33.41 -5.05 -33.76
N GLY A 577 32.35 -4.60 -34.42
CA GLY A 577 31.86 -5.25 -35.64
C GLY A 577 30.62 -4.56 -36.21
N ARG A 578 30.85 -3.64 -37.14
CA ARG A 578 29.84 -3.04 -38.03
C ARG A 578 29.34 -4.06 -39.07
N PRO A 579 28.17 -3.83 -39.69
CA PRO A 579 27.43 -4.85 -40.42
C PRO A 579 27.91 -4.99 -41.87
N GLY A 580 27.92 -6.22 -42.38
CA GLY A 580 28.08 -6.54 -43.80
C GLY A 580 26.94 -7.45 -44.25
N THR A 581 26.21 -7.00 -45.26
CA THR A 581 25.30 -7.75 -46.16
C THR A 581 25.68 -7.32 -47.58
N PRO A 582 25.27 -8.03 -48.65
CA PRO A 582 24.81 -9.41 -48.79
C PRO A 582 25.54 -10.16 -49.94
N GLU A 583 25.28 -11.46 -50.14
CA GLU A 583 25.04 -12.06 -51.47
C GLU A 583 24.60 -13.53 -51.32
N GLY A 584 23.52 -13.90 -52.02
CA GLY A 584 23.04 -15.28 -52.21
C GLY A 584 23.88 -16.02 -53.26
N PRO A 585 23.39 -17.08 -53.93
CA PRO A 585 22.00 -17.54 -54.11
C PRO A 585 21.50 -18.61 -53.12
#